data_AF-A0A848XTT1-F1
#
_entry.id   AF-A0A848XTT1-F1
#
_cell.length_a   1.000
_cell.length_b   1.000
_cell.length_c   1.000
_cell.angle_alpha   90.00
_cell.angle_beta   90.00
_cell.angle_gamma   90.00
#
_symmetry.space_group_name_H-M   'P 1'
#
loop_
_entity.id
_entity.type
_entity.pdbx_description
1 polymer ?
#
loop_
_entity_poly.entity_id
_entity_poly.type
_entity_poly.pdbx_seq_one_letter_code
_entity_poly.pdbx_strand_id
1 'polypeptide(L)'
;MRPCLLLTALCLLFAGCSTSAEPNTAPDSSRALIRGLTLDAVEAPPSGTLQRLAALGTTHLALIPYGFQERHDSPSVRFNPEPRWYSESGTGARALAAAGDSLGLDIVLKPQLWLGRNADDHWSATIGFETDADWQAWEASYRAYILHHARVATEIESPLFVIGTELARAVQERPAFWRSLADEVRTVYPGPITYAANWYEDAEHVTFWDALDVIGVQAYFPLAEATDTTHTVEDLVAAWAPHKAMLASLAERTGKPVLFTEVGYRSVPYAAAEPWRWPTRDEVGTTPADTALQQQLYEAFFLSFWDEPWFAGALVWKWTIRPEERRRRWRPAGADDLGFSPEGKPAEQVLADWFSR
;
A
#
# COMPACT_ATOMS: atom_id res chain seq x y z
N MET A 1 -8.17 86.83 -27.97
CA MET A 1 -8.94 86.59 -26.72
C MET A 1 -8.73 85.14 -26.30
N ARG A 2 -8.21 84.90 -25.09
CA ARG A 2 -8.24 83.59 -24.40
C ARG A 2 -9.70 83.30 -23.97
N PRO A 3 -10.16 82.03 -23.86
CA PRO A 3 -9.71 81.15 -22.79
C PRO A 3 -9.59 79.64 -23.10
N CYS A 4 -8.87 78.98 -22.17
CA CYS A 4 -8.74 77.54 -21.94
C CYS A 4 -10.06 76.76 -21.95
N LEU A 5 -10.01 75.49 -22.38
CA LEU A 5 -10.73 74.38 -21.75
C LEU A 5 -10.07 73.05 -22.11
N LEU A 6 -9.84 72.23 -21.08
CA LEU A 6 -9.29 70.88 -21.11
C LEU A 6 -10.16 69.94 -21.97
N LEU A 7 -9.54 69.00 -22.68
CA LEU A 7 -10.17 67.71 -22.94
C LEU A 7 -9.15 66.56 -22.88
N THR A 8 -9.56 65.57 -22.09
CA THR A 8 -8.88 64.41 -21.58
C THR A 8 -8.63 63.38 -22.68
N ALA A 9 -7.39 62.90 -22.81
CA ALA A 9 -7.06 61.76 -23.67
C ALA A 9 -7.26 60.45 -22.90
N LEU A 10 -8.21 59.63 -23.37
CA LEU A 10 -8.48 58.28 -22.85
C LEU A 10 -7.63 57.28 -23.66
N CYS A 11 -6.48 56.86 -23.12
CA CYS A 11 -5.69 55.74 -23.66
C CYS A 11 -6.19 54.42 -23.08
N LEU A 12 -6.76 53.57 -23.94
CA LEU A 12 -7.06 52.17 -23.64
C LEU A 12 -5.77 51.35 -23.70
N LEU A 13 -5.28 50.92 -22.53
CA LEU A 13 -4.21 49.92 -22.39
C LEU A 13 -4.85 48.53 -22.34
N PHE A 14 -4.64 47.72 -23.38
CA PHE A 14 -4.86 46.27 -23.31
C PHE A 14 -3.68 45.65 -22.55
N ALA A 15 -3.93 45.24 -21.30
CA ALA A 15 -3.01 44.39 -20.54
C ALA A 15 -3.15 42.94 -21.01
N GLY A 16 -2.20 42.47 -21.81
CA GLY A 16 -1.99 41.05 -22.06
C GLY A 16 -1.26 40.42 -20.89
N CYS A 17 -1.98 39.66 -20.04
CA CYS A 17 -1.36 38.78 -19.06
C CYS A 17 -0.85 37.53 -19.78
N SER A 18 0.44 37.51 -20.11
CA SER A 18 1.16 36.27 -20.41
C SER A 18 1.64 35.66 -19.09
N THR A 19 0.90 34.69 -18.56
CA THR A 19 1.39 33.83 -17.47
C THR A 19 2.36 32.81 -18.06
N SER A 20 3.65 33.08 -17.94
CA SER A 20 4.68 32.05 -18.07
C SER A 20 4.52 31.08 -16.91
N ALA A 21 4.15 29.84 -17.21
CA ALA A 21 4.23 28.74 -16.26
C ALA A 21 5.71 28.51 -15.95
N GLU A 22 6.10 28.70 -14.69
CA GLU A 22 7.44 28.32 -14.23
C GLU A 22 7.58 26.79 -14.22
N PRO A 23 8.78 26.26 -14.50
CA PRO A 23 9.02 24.83 -14.47
C PRO A 23 8.97 24.30 -13.04
N ASN A 24 8.30 23.16 -12.94
CA ASN A 24 8.15 22.27 -11.79
C ASN A 24 9.39 22.28 -10.87
N THR A 25 9.24 22.83 -9.66
CA THR A 25 10.24 22.74 -8.59
C THR A 25 10.46 21.27 -8.21
N ALA A 26 11.72 20.88 -8.04
CA ALA A 26 12.13 19.55 -7.58
C ALA A 26 11.33 19.12 -6.33
N PRO A 27 11.04 17.80 -6.16
CA PRO A 27 10.28 17.31 -5.02
C PRO A 27 10.96 17.72 -3.71
N ASP A 28 10.16 18.25 -2.80
CA ASP A 28 10.56 18.68 -1.46
C ASP A 28 11.25 17.53 -0.72
N SER A 29 12.56 17.68 -0.47
CA SER A 29 13.40 16.72 0.24
C SER A 29 13.09 16.62 1.75
N SER A 30 11.95 17.18 2.21
CA SER A 30 11.53 17.18 3.61
C SER A 30 10.42 16.17 3.94
N ARG A 31 9.95 15.36 2.97
CA ARG A 31 8.91 14.36 3.26
C ARG A 31 9.50 13.19 4.07
N ALA A 32 9.08 13.07 5.31
CA ALA A 32 9.42 11.91 6.14
C ALA A 32 8.91 10.61 5.50
N LEU A 33 9.78 9.60 5.43
CA LEU A 33 9.44 8.28 4.89
C LEU A 33 8.35 7.60 5.75
N ILE A 34 7.43 6.92 5.08
CA ILE A 34 6.51 5.98 5.71
C ILE A 34 7.31 4.76 6.15
N ARG A 35 7.47 4.59 7.46
CA ARG A 35 8.11 3.42 8.09
C ARG A 35 7.02 2.53 8.64
N GLY A 36 6.42 1.75 7.76
CA GLY A 36 5.15 1.08 8.03
C GLY A 36 5.28 -0.40 8.31
N LEU A 37 4.39 -0.90 9.18
CA LEU A 37 4.12 -2.32 9.35
C LEU A 37 2.63 -2.58 9.11
N THR A 38 2.28 -3.61 8.36
CA THR A 38 0.89 -4.07 8.27
C THR A 38 0.55 -4.89 9.51
N LEU A 39 -0.51 -4.54 10.23
CA LEU A 39 -0.95 -5.23 11.44
C LEU A 39 -2.14 -6.16 11.15
N ASP A 40 -1.93 -7.47 11.29
CA ASP A 40 -2.97 -8.51 11.23
C ASP A 40 -3.28 -8.97 12.67
N ALA A 41 -4.30 -8.38 13.28
CA ALA A 41 -4.70 -8.66 14.65
C ALA A 41 -6.14 -9.22 14.71
N VAL A 42 -6.24 -10.48 15.17
CA VAL A 42 -7.55 -11.12 15.42
C VAL A 42 -8.24 -10.49 16.62
N GLU A 43 -7.45 -10.14 17.63
CA GLU A 43 -7.87 -9.57 18.91
C GLU A 43 -7.11 -8.27 19.16
N ALA A 44 -7.57 -7.47 20.13
CA ALA A 44 -6.86 -6.27 20.53
C ALA A 44 -5.39 -6.61 20.89
N PRO A 45 -4.39 -5.84 20.39
CA PRO A 45 -3.00 -6.10 20.73
C PRO A 45 -2.77 -6.11 22.25
N PRO A 46 -1.98 -7.05 22.78
CA PRO A 46 -1.58 -7.04 24.18
C PRO A 46 -0.92 -5.71 24.58
N SER A 47 -1.03 -5.35 25.87
CA SER A 47 -0.34 -4.18 26.41
C SER A 47 1.17 -4.22 26.11
N GLY A 48 1.76 -3.08 25.74
CA GLY A 48 3.16 -3.00 25.34
C GLY A 48 3.43 -3.25 23.86
N THR A 49 2.47 -3.81 23.10
CA THR A 49 2.70 -4.15 21.68
C THR A 49 3.00 -2.90 20.86
N LEU A 50 2.18 -1.85 20.98
CA LEU A 50 2.40 -0.61 20.21
C LEU A 50 3.72 0.07 20.59
N GLN A 51 4.09 0.06 21.88
CA GLN A 51 5.38 0.57 22.33
C GLN A 51 6.56 -0.19 21.71
N ARG A 52 6.45 -1.52 21.60
CA ARG A 52 7.46 -2.35 20.93
C ARG A 52 7.57 -2.00 19.44
N LEU A 53 6.44 -1.82 18.75
CA LEU A 53 6.43 -1.46 17.33
C LEU A 53 7.04 -0.07 17.11
N ALA A 54 6.68 0.92 17.94
CA ALA A 54 7.29 2.25 17.92
C ALA A 54 8.79 2.21 18.21
N ALA A 55 9.24 1.35 19.14
CA ALA A 55 10.66 1.16 19.44
C ALA A 55 11.47 0.55 18.29
N LEU A 56 10.82 -0.09 17.30
CA LEU A 56 11.45 -0.50 16.04
C LEU A 56 11.60 0.67 15.04
N GLY A 57 11.22 1.89 15.40
CA GLY A 57 11.20 3.04 14.49
C GLY A 57 9.98 3.09 13.56
N THR A 58 9.00 2.19 13.77
CA THR A 58 7.73 2.21 13.03
C THR A 58 7.00 3.51 13.30
N THR A 59 6.50 4.16 12.25
CA THR A 59 5.66 5.36 12.33
C THR A 59 4.25 5.12 11.84
N HIS A 60 4.03 4.07 11.04
CA HIS A 60 2.72 3.80 10.44
C HIS A 60 2.31 2.34 10.68
N LEU A 61 1.04 2.13 11.04
CA LEU A 61 0.42 0.81 11.06
C LEU A 61 -0.66 0.73 9.98
N ALA A 62 -0.46 -0.15 9.01
CA ALA A 62 -1.45 -0.39 7.97
C ALA A 62 -2.49 -1.43 8.45
N LEU A 63 -3.77 -1.09 8.32
CA LEU A 63 -4.90 -1.94 8.64
C LEU A 63 -5.65 -2.30 7.38
N ILE A 64 -6.02 -3.57 7.25
CA ILE A 64 -6.60 -4.14 6.03
C ILE A 64 -8.05 -4.56 6.26
N PRO A 65 -9.02 -3.64 6.25
CA PRO A 65 -10.42 -4.02 6.36
C PRO A 65 -10.89 -4.72 5.08
N TYR A 66 -11.25 -6.01 5.16
CA TYR A 66 -11.63 -6.77 3.97
C TYR A 66 -13.09 -6.57 3.55
N GLY A 67 -13.29 -6.32 2.25
CA GLY A 67 -14.54 -6.57 1.55
C GLY A 67 -14.55 -7.99 0.98
N PHE A 68 -15.71 -8.63 0.92
CA PHE A 68 -15.87 -10.01 0.46
C PHE A 68 -16.66 -10.06 -0.84
N GLN A 69 -16.11 -10.77 -1.81
CA GLN A 69 -16.76 -11.08 -3.08
C GLN A 69 -16.68 -12.59 -3.32
N GLU A 70 -17.74 -13.21 -3.83
CA GLU A 70 -17.83 -14.67 -3.87
C GLU A 70 -16.86 -15.29 -4.90
N ARG A 71 -16.85 -14.74 -6.13
CA ARG A 71 -16.00 -15.12 -7.26
C ARG A 71 -15.55 -13.87 -8.01
N HIS A 72 -14.55 -13.99 -8.89
CA HIS A 72 -14.06 -12.87 -9.70
C HIS A 72 -15.16 -12.21 -10.56
N ASP A 73 -16.17 -12.96 -10.99
CA ASP A 73 -17.30 -12.54 -11.83
C ASP A 73 -18.59 -12.26 -11.04
N SER A 74 -18.55 -12.24 -9.70
CA SER A 74 -19.70 -11.87 -8.88
C SER A 74 -19.82 -10.34 -8.74
N PRO A 75 -20.89 -9.70 -9.23
CA PRO A 75 -21.00 -8.24 -9.32
C PRO A 75 -21.43 -7.58 -8.00
N SER A 76 -20.94 -8.09 -6.88
CA SER A 76 -21.27 -7.53 -5.56
C SER A 76 -20.14 -7.71 -4.55
N VAL A 77 -19.83 -6.61 -3.87
CA VAL A 77 -18.93 -6.57 -2.72
C VAL A 77 -19.76 -6.47 -1.45
N ARG A 78 -19.53 -7.38 -0.51
CA ARG A 78 -20.16 -7.38 0.82
C ARG A 78 -19.10 -7.07 1.87
N PHE A 79 -19.36 -6.11 2.76
CA PHE A 79 -18.46 -5.82 3.86
C PHE A 79 -19.25 -5.63 5.16
N ASN A 80 -18.61 -5.97 6.27
CA ASN A 80 -19.12 -5.68 7.60
C ASN A 80 -18.21 -4.62 8.22
N PRO A 81 -18.70 -3.43 8.59
CA PRO A 81 -17.93 -2.39 9.29
C PRO A 81 -17.26 -2.85 10.59
N GLU A 82 -17.87 -3.82 11.26
CA GLU A 82 -17.42 -4.35 12.55
C GLU A 82 -17.26 -5.88 12.44
N PRO A 83 -16.29 -6.37 11.63
CA PRO A 83 -15.99 -7.78 11.51
C PRO A 83 -15.38 -8.31 12.82
N ARG A 84 -15.26 -9.63 12.91
CA ARG A 84 -14.67 -10.27 14.09
C ARG A 84 -13.18 -9.93 14.27
N TRP A 85 -12.46 -9.69 13.18
CA TRP A 85 -11.05 -9.37 13.24
C TRP A 85 -10.86 -7.93 13.73
N TYR A 86 -10.14 -7.79 14.83
CA TYR A 86 -9.94 -6.50 15.47
C TYR A 86 -9.31 -5.46 14.53
N SER A 87 -8.20 -5.80 13.86
CA SER A 87 -7.51 -4.89 12.92
C SER A 87 -8.28 -4.62 11.63
N GLU A 88 -9.39 -5.31 11.38
CA GLU A 88 -10.25 -5.11 10.20
C GLU A 88 -11.48 -4.24 10.52
N SER A 89 -11.71 -3.92 11.80
CA SER A 89 -12.91 -3.22 12.28
C SER A 89 -12.70 -1.71 12.41
N GLY A 90 -13.77 -0.95 12.19
CA GLY A 90 -13.76 0.49 12.47
C GLY A 90 -13.46 0.77 13.95
N THR A 91 -14.01 -0.03 14.86
CA THR A 91 -13.72 0.10 16.30
C THR A 91 -12.25 -0.14 16.62
N GLY A 92 -11.64 -1.17 16.03
CA GLY A 92 -10.22 -1.47 16.20
C GLY A 92 -9.34 -0.38 15.63
N ALA A 93 -9.66 0.14 14.44
CA ALA A 93 -8.93 1.25 13.82
C ALA A 93 -8.93 2.51 14.71
N ARG A 94 -10.10 2.93 15.21
CA ARG A 94 -10.23 4.08 16.13
C ARG A 94 -9.45 3.88 17.43
N ALA A 95 -9.53 2.68 18.02
CA ALA A 95 -8.82 2.36 19.25
C ALA A 95 -7.30 2.32 19.06
N LEU A 96 -6.81 1.80 17.93
CA LEU A 96 -5.39 1.78 17.58
C LEU A 96 -4.86 3.19 17.31
N ALA A 97 -5.61 4.04 16.60
CA ALA A 97 -5.23 5.42 16.37
C ALA A 97 -5.10 6.19 17.69
N ALA A 98 -6.12 6.10 18.57
CA ALA A 98 -6.08 6.76 19.87
C ALA A 98 -4.93 6.28 20.77
N ALA A 99 -4.61 4.98 20.74
CA ALA A 99 -3.51 4.43 21.53
C ALA A 99 -2.12 4.72 20.91
N GLY A 100 -2.05 4.84 19.59
CA GLY A 100 -0.83 5.08 18.81
C GLY A 100 -0.38 6.54 18.80
N ASP A 101 -1.30 7.50 18.93
CA ASP A 101 -1.03 8.94 18.87
C ASP A 101 0.13 9.37 19.78
N SER A 102 0.06 9.02 21.07
CA SER A 102 1.12 9.34 22.05
C SER A 102 2.47 8.66 21.79
N LEU A 103 2.52 7.69 20.87
CA LEU A 103 3.70 6.94 20.47
C LEU A 103 4.24 7.37 19.10
N GLY A 104 3.59 8.33 18.43
CA GLY A 104 3.92 8.73 17.06
C GLY A 104 3.61 7.65 16.03
N LEU A 105 2.57 6.84 16.29
CA LEU A 105 2.08 5.80 15.38
C LEU A 105 0.77 6.25 14.72
N ASP A 106 0.84 6.47 13.42
CA ASP A 106 -0.31 6.77 12.59
C ASP A 106 -0.94 5.50 12.00
N ILE A 107 -2.24 5.54 11.73
CA ILE A 107 -2.97 4.41 11.15
C ILE A 107 -3.24 4.68 9.67
N VAL A 108 -2.79 3.78 8.79
CA VAL A 108 -3.13 3.79 7.35
C VAL A 108 -4.24 2.78 7.11
N LEU A 109 -5.36 3.21 6.54
CA LEU A 109 -6.41 2.28 6.09
C LEU A 109 -6.17 1.85 4.64
N LYS A 110 -6.01 0.54 4.44
CA LYS A 110 -5.83 -0.10 3.13
C LYS A 110 -6.89 -1.19 2.91
N PRO A 111 -8.13 -0.81 2.55
CA PRO A 111 -9.18 -1.76 2.17
C PRO A 111 -8.75 -2.70 1.03
N GLN A 112 -9.05 -4.00 1.15
CA GLN A 112 -8.75 -5.05 0.17
C GLN A 112 -9.96 -5.95 -0.07
N LEU A 113 -10.06 -6.54 -1.26
CA LEU A 113 -11.08 -7.54 -1.55
C LEU A 113 -10.55 -8.96 -1.29
N TRP A 114 -11.37 -9.76 -0.63
CA TRP A 114 -11.15 -11.19 -0.43
C TRP A 114 -12.13 -11.98 -1.30
N LEU A 115 -11.60 -12.76 -2.25
CA LEU A 115 -12.40 -13.68 -3.06
C LEU A 115 -12.73 -14.96 -2.28
N GLY A 116 -13.96 -15.42 -2.39
CA GLY A 116 -14.49 -16.58 -1.68
C GLY A 116 -13.67 -17.85 -1.91
N ARG A 117 -13.66 -18.76 -0.92
CA ARG A 117 -12.89 -20.03 -0.97
C ARG A 117 -13.28 -20.97 -2.12
N ASN A 118 -14.44 -20.77 -2.73
CA ASN A 118 -14.94 -21.57 -3.84
C ASN A 118 -14.74 -20.87 -5.19
N ALA A 119 -13.98 -19.77 -5.23
CA ALA A 119 -13.63 -19.13 -6.49
C ALA A 119 -12.61 -20.01 -7.24
N ASP A 120 -12.81 -20.15 -8.55
CA ASP A 120 -11.87 -20.85 -9.44
C ASP A 120 -10.54 -20.08 -9.60
N ASP A 121 -10.59 -18.77 -9.31
CA ASP A 121 -9.45 -17.87 -9.23
C ASP A 121 -9.62 -16.96 -8.00
N HIS A 122 -8.58 -16.90 -7.16
CA HIS A 122 -8.57 -16.09 -5.94
C HIS A 122 -7.82 -14.77 -6.11
N TRP A 123 -7.26 -14.49 -7.29
CA TRP A 123 -6.54 -13.26 -7.54
C TRP A 123 -7.51 -12.13 -7.88
N SER A 124 -7.52 -11.07 -7.06
CA SER A 124 -8.42 -9.93 -7.23
C SER A 124 -8.21 -9.19 -8.56
N ALA A 125 -7.03 -9.33 -9.18
CA ALA A 125 -6.73 -8.67 -10.43
C ALA A 125 -7.59 -9.17 -11.60
N THR A 126 -8.22 -10.35 -11.48
CA THR A 126 -9.08 -10.94 -12.52
C THR A 126 -10.56 -10.58 -12.37
N ILE A 127 -10.92 -9.82 -11.32
CA ILE A 127 -12.29 -9.31 -11.14
C ILE A 127 -12.72 -8.53 -12.38
N GLY A 128 -13.82 -8.98 -12.98
CA GLY A 128 -14.43 -8.32 -14.14
C GLY A 128 -15.69 -9.04 -14.61
N PHE A 129 -16.46 -8.34 -15.45
CA PHE A 129 -17.81 -8.76 -15.82
C PHE A 129 -18.07 -8.58 -17.31
N GLU A 130 -18.97 -9.38 -17.87
CA GLU A 130 -19.29 -9.39 -19.29
C GLU A 130 -20.32 -8.32 -19.69
N THR A 131 -21.06 -7.76 -18.71
CA THR A 131 -22.13 -6.81 -18.98
C THR A 131 -21.93 -5.50 -18.23
N ASP A 132 -22.35 -4.39 -18.84
CA ASP A 132 -22.33 -3.07 -18.18
C ASP A 132 -23.21 -3.02 -16.93
N ALA A 133 -24.31 -3.79 -16.90
CA ALA A 133 -25.19 -3.86 -15.74
C ALA A 133 -24.48 -4.49 -14.53
N ASP A 134 -23.72 -5.56 -14.76
CA ASP A 134 -22.92 -6.21 -13.72
C ASP A 134 -21.78 -5.31 -13.25
N TRP A 135 -21.10 -4.61 -14.17
CA TRP A 135 -20.14 -3.59 -13.80
C TRP A 135 -20.74 -2.49 -12.92
N GLN A 136 -21.89 -1.94 -13.30
CA GLN A 136 -22.56 -0.88 -12.52
C GLN A 136 -22.98 -1.37 -11.13
N ALA A 137 -23.45 -2.63 -11.02
CA ALA A 137 -23.78 -3.24 -9.74
C ALA A 137 -22.54 -3.40 -8.84
N TRP A 138 -21.43 -3.89 -9.42
CA TRP A 138 -20.17 -4.02 -8.71
C TRP A 138 -19.63 -2.65 -8.26
N GLU A 139 -19.55 -1.69 -9.19
CA GLU A 139 -19.10 -0.31 -8.94
C GLU A 139 -19.88 0.36 -7.81
N ALA A 140 -21.21 0.20 -7.79
CA ALA A 140 -22.06 0.74 -6.72
C ALA A 140 -21.72 0.12 -5.35
N SER A 141 -21.54 -1.20 -5.28
CA SER A 141 -21.19 -1.90 -4.04
C SER A 141 -19.75 -1.60 -3.57
N TYR A 142 -18.80 -1.52 -4.50
CA TYR A 142 -17.40 -1.19 -4.24
C TYR A 142 -17.26 0.26 -3.77
N ARG A 143 -17.95 1.21 -4.42
CA ARG A 143 -18.04 2.61 -3.99
C ARG A 143 -18.55 2.72 -2.56
N ALA A 144 -19.64 2.02 -2.22
CA ALA A 144 -20.17 2.04 -0.85
C ALA A 144 -19.15 1.52 0.17
N TYR A 145 -18.43 0.45 -0.17
CA TYR A 145 -17.35 -0.10 0.64
C TYR A 145 -16.19 0.88 0.85
N ILE A 146 -15.68 1.50 -0.21
CA ILE A 146 -14.56 2.44 -0.12
C ILE A 146 -14.96 3.73 0.60
N LEU A 147 -16.13 4.31 0.29
CA LEU A 147 -16.60 5.53 0.96
C LEU A 147 -16.91 5.32 2.44
N HIS A 148 -17.29 4.11 2.85
CA HIS A 148 -17.40 3.79 4.27
C HIS A 148 -16.03 3.91 4.96
N HIS A 149 -15.00 3.26 4.42
CA HIS A 149 -13.67 3.27 5.03
C HIS A 149 -12.96 4.63 4.90
N ALA A 150 -13.26 5.42 3.87
CA ALA A 150 -12.78 6.81 3.76
C ALA A 150 -13.30 7.70 4.91
N ARG A 151 -14.55 7.48 5.35
CA ARG A 151 -15.10 8.18 6.54
C ARG A 151 -14.38 7.75 7.81
N VAL A 152 -14.12 6.45 7.98
CA VAL A 152 -13.32 5.95 9.10
C VAL A 152 -11.90 6.54 9.06
N ALA A 153 -11.28 6.62 7.88
CA ALA A 153 -9.96 7.22 7.68
C ALA A 153 -9.95 8.70 8.11
N THR A 154 -11.06 9.42 7.91
CA THR A 154 -11.23 10.80 8.37
C THR A 154 -11.36 10.90 9.87
N GLU A 155 -12.16 10.02 10.50
CA GLU A 155 -12.35 9.98 11.96
C GLU A 155 -11.04 9.73 12.71
N ILE A 156 -10.12 8.96 12.12
CA ILE A 156 -8.84 8.62 12.73
C ILE A 156 -7.67 9.47 12.22
N GLU A 157 -7.94 10.50 11.41
CA GLU A 157 -6.93 11.38 10.83
C GLU A 157 -5.82 10.61 10.08
N SER A 158 -6.20 9.53 9.38
CA SER A 158 -5.29 8.65 8.63
C SER A 158 -4.41 9.47 7.68
N PRO A 159 -3.06 9.32 7.69
CA PRO A 159 -2.16 10.11 6.85
C PRO A 159 -2.17 9.66 5.38
N LEU A 160 -2.77 8.50 5.11
CA LEU A 160 -2.95 7.96 3.77
C LEU A 160 -4.18 7.05 3.75
N PHE A 161 -4.94 7.07 2.66
CA PHE A 161 -6.03 6.12 2.40
C PHE A 161 -5.85 5.42 1.04
N VAL A 162 -5.98 4.10 1.02
CA VAL A 162 -5.85 3.32 -0.23
C VAL A 162 -7.24 3.05 -0.81
N ILE A 163 -7.53 3.54 -2.02
CA ILE A 163 -8.86 3.44 -2.63
C ILE A 163 -9.11 2.10 -3.34
N GLY A 164 -8.06 1.29 -3.54
CA GLY A 164 -8.13 -0.04 -4.12
C GLY A 164 -6.77 -0.75 -4.15
N THR A 165 -6.79 -2.08 -4.21
CA THR A 165 -5.59 -2.92 -4.12
C THR A 165 -5.69 -4.08 -5.10
N GLU A 166 -4.76 -4.17 -6.06
CA GLU A 166 -4.62 -5.27 -7.03
C GLU A 166 -5.91 -5.59 -7.80
N LEU A 167 -6.51 -4.58 -8.43
CA LEU A 167 -7.75 -4.66 -9.22
C LEU A 167 -7.48 -4.35 -10.70
N ALA A 168 -6.37 -4.89 -11.24
CA ALA A 168 -5.81 -4.54 -12.55
C ALA A 168 -6.84 -4.53 -13.68
N ARG A 169 -7.62 -5.61 -13.86
CA ARG A 169 -8.66 -5.69 -14.90
C ARG A 169 -9.73 -4.60 -14.73
N ALA A 170 -10.26 -4.43 -13.52
CA ALA A 170 -11.26 -3.40 -13.24
C ALA A 170 -10.72 -1.98 -13.44
N VAL A 171 -9.45 -1.73 -13.14
CA VAL A 171 -8.76 -0.46 -13.41
C VAL A 171 -8.65 -0.19 -14.91
N GLN A 172 -8.25 -1.19 -15.68
CA GLN A 172 -8.06 -1.05 -17.13
C GLN A 172 -9.39 -0.92 -17.87
N GLU A 173 -10.42 -1.68 -17.47
CA GLU A 173 -11.71 -1.68 -18.15
C GLU A 173 -12.63 -0.51 -17.73
N ARG A 174 -12.49 0.00 -16.50
CA ARG A 174 -13.38 1.05 -15.94
C ARG A 174 -12.64 2.31 -15.45
N PRO A 175 -11.74 2.93 -16.24
CA PRO A 175 -10.92 4.05 -15.78
C PRO A 175 -11.73 5.29 -15.36
N ALA A 176 -12.92 5.49 -15.93
CA ALA A 176 -13.82 6.58 -15.55
C ALA A 176 -14.39 6.39 -14.14
N PHE A 177 -14.70 5.15 -13.74
CA PHE A 177 -15.18 4.84 -12.40
C PHE A 177 -14.12 5.18 -11.35
N TRP A 178 -12.85 4.80 -11.57
CA TRP A 178 -11.78 5.05 -10.62
C TRP A 178 -11.48 6.54 -10.41
N ARG A 179 -11.54 7.34 -11.48
CA ARG A 179 -11.46 8.80 -11.37
C ARG A 179 -12.62 9.38 -10.56
N SER A 180 -13.85 8.97 -10.87
CA SER A 180 -15.04 9.38 -10.10
C SER A 180 -14.94 8.96 -8.63
N LEU A 181 -14.45 7.75 -8.36
CA LEU A 181 -14.29 7.25 -6.99
C LEU A 181 -13.25 8.08 -6.23
N ALA A 182 -12.13 8.45 -6.85
CA ALA A 182 -11.13 9.32 -6.24
C ALA A 182 -11.73 10.69 -5.88
N ASP A 183 -12.50 11.30 -6.79
CA ASP A 183 -13.19 12.57 -6.55
C ASP A 183 -14.20 12.44 -5.39
N GLU A 184 -15.01 11.37 -5.38
CA GLU A 184 -15.98 11.10 -4.32
C GLU A 184 -15.32 10.87 -2.96
N VAL A 185 -14.20 10.13 -2.92
CA VAL A 185 -13.41 9.92 -1.69
C VAL A 185 -12.91 11.25 -1.14
N ARG A 186 -12.40 12.15 -2.00
CA ARG A 186 -11.94 13.48 -1.57
C ARG A 186 -13.05 14.35 -0.96
N THR A 187 -14.32 14.07 -1.23
CA THR A 187 -15.44 14.79 -0.58
C THR A 187 -15.65 14.39 0.89
N VAL A 188 -15.20 13.20 1.28
CA VAL A 188 -15.39 12.67 2.64
C VAL A 188 -14.09 12.49 3.40
N TYR A 189 -12.94 12.46 2.73
CA TYR A 189 -11.61 12.28 3.29
C TYR A 189 -10.65 13.36 2.77
N PRO A 190 -10.10 14.22 3.65
CA PRO A 190 -9.27 15.35 3.24
C PRO A 190 -7.79 15.00 3.01
N GLY A 191 -7.37 13.79 3.40
CA GLY A 191 -5.95 13.40 3.36
C GLY A 191 -5.51 12.83 2.01
N PRO A 192 -4.22 12.43 1.91
CA PRO A 192 -3.65 11.81 0.73
C PRO A 192 -4.29 10.47 0.37
N ILE A 193 -4.57 10.25 -0.92
CA ILE A 193 -5.10 8.98 -1.43
C ILE A 193 -4.14 8.30 -2.41
N THR A 194 -4.20 6.97 -2.46
CA THR A 194 -3.44 6.15 -3.41
C THR A 194 -4.23 4.93 -3.87
N TYR A 195 -3.74 4.24 -4.89
CA TYR A 195 -4.15 2.91 -5.34
C TYR A 195 -2.94 1.99 -5.21
N ALA A 196 -3.11 0.82 -4.60
CA ALA A 196 -2.07 -0.18 -4.41
C ALA A 196 -2.04 -1.13 -5.62
N ALA A 197 -1.32 -0.73 -6.66
CA ALA A 197 -1.18 -1.53 -7.86
C ALA A 197 -0.33 -2.78 -7.61
N ASN A 198 -0.67 -3.89 -8.27
CA ASN A 198 0.23 -5.04 -8.30
C ASN A 198 1.55 -4.67 -9.01
N TRP A 199 2.66 -5.29 -8.62
CA TRP A 199 3.95 -5.09 -9.31
C TRP A 199 3.93 -5.62 -10.74
N TYR A 200 3.17 -6.69 -10.99
CA TYR A 200 3.09 -7.38 -12.28
C TYR A 200 1.95 -6.79 -13.13
N GLU A 201 2.31 -6.16 -14.25
CA GLU A 201 1.37 -5.70 -15.30
C GLU A 201 0.20 -4.82 -14.81
N ASP A 202 0.33 -4.13 -13.67
CA ASP A 202 -0.71 -3.24 -13.14
C ASP A 202 -0.20 -1.79 -13.01
N ALA A 203 0.86 -1.54 -12.23
CA ALA A 203 1.32 -0.18 -11.90
C ALA A 203 1.57 0.74 -13.13
N GLU A 204 2.08 0.20 -14.23
CA GLU A 204 2.33 0.95 -15.47
C GLU A 204 1.06 1.22 -16.29
N HIS A 205 -0.02 0.46 -16.06
CA HIS A 205 -1.27 0.54 -16.81
C HIS A 205 -2.35 1.38 -16.10
N VAL A 206 -2.12 1.79 -14.85
CA VAL A 206 -3.01 2.70 -14.12
C VAL A 206 -3.01 4.07 -14.80
N THR A 207 -4.12 4.40 -15.45
CA THR A 207 -4.25 5.64 -16.24
C THR A 207 -4.68 6.86 -15.44
N PHE A 208 -4.98 6.71 -14.14
CA PHE A 208 -5.56 7.76 -13.28
C PHE A 208 -4.63 8.19 -12.13
N TRP A 209 -3.32 7.93 -12.23
CA TRP A 209 -2.35 8.39 -11.23
C TRP A 209 -2.46 9.90 -10.99
N ASP A 210 -2.80 10.68 -12.01
CA ASP A 210 -3.02 12.13 -11.93
C ASP A 210 -4.04 12.54 -10.85
N ALA A 211 -5.05 11.70 -10.60
CA ALA A 211 -6.08 11.92 -9.57
C ALA A 211 -5.65 11.55 -8.13
N LEU A 212 -4.49 10.88 -7.97
CA LEU A 212 -3.98 10.37 -6.70
C LEU A 212 -2.78 11.18 -6.19
N ASP A 213 -2.38 11.00 -4.93
CA ASP A 213 -1.30 11.79 -4.32
C ASP A 213 0.05 11.06 -4.31
N VAL A 214 0.02 9.72 -4.39
CA VAL A 214 1.18 8.83 -4.31
C VAL A 214 0.94 7.63 -5.23
N ILE A 215 1.99 7.12 -5.87
CA ILE A 215 1.96 5.84 -6.59
C ILE A 215 2.11 4.71 -5.58
N GLY A 216 1.10 3.86 -5.43
CA GLY A 216 1.14 2.71 -4.54
C GLY A 216 1.50 1.43 -5.29
N VAL A 217 2.47 0.67 -4.77
CA VAL A 217 2.92 -0.60 -5.37
C VAL A 217 2.99 -1.72 -4.34
N GLN A 218 2.42 -2.88 -4.69
CA GLN A 218 2.59 -4.15 -3.99
C GLN A 218 3.89 -4.81 -4.48
N ALA A 219 5.02 -4.47 -3.86
CA ALA A 219 6.37 -4.68 -4.39
C ALA A 219 6.93 -6.10 -4.15
N TYR A 220 6.23 -7.12 -4.65
CA TYR A 220 6.68 -8.52 -4.62
C TYR A 220 7.43 -8.91 -5.90
N PHE A 221 8.41 -8.10 -6.32
CA PHE A 221 9.20 -8.37 -7.52
C PHE A 221 10.11 -9.60 -7.32
N PRO A 222 10.13 -10.57 -8.27
CA PRO A 222 11.15 -11.63 -8.28
C PRO A 222 12.55 -11.03 -8.39
N LEU A 223 13.45 -11.43 -7.51
CA LEU A 223 14.86 -11.00 -7.47
C LEU A 223 15.83 -12.13 -7.83
N ALA A 224 15.31 -13.32 -8.12
CA ALA A 224 16.08 -14.49 -8.47
C ALA A 224 15.27 -15.42 -9.38
N GLU A 225 15.98 -16.25 -10.14
CA GLU A 225 15.37 -17.40 -10.81
C GLU A 225 15.07 -18.50 -9.78
N ALA A 226 14.02 -19.30 -10.02
CA ALA A 226 13.59 -20.36 -9.10
C ALA A 226 14.67 -21.43 -8.83
N THR A 227 15.64 -21.58 -9.75
CA THR A 227 16.76 -22.51 -9.61
C THR A 227 17.90 -21.97 -8.75
N ASP A 228 17.93 -20.67 -8.48
CA ASP A 228 19.00 -20.02 -7.74
C ASP A 228 18.63 -19.89 -6.26
N THR A 229 19.38 -20.57 -5.41
CA THR A 229 19.12 -20.68 -3.97
C THR A 229 20.19 -20.01 -3.11
N THR A 230 21.19 -19.37 -3.71
CA THR A 230 22.30 -18.74 -2.99
C THR A 230 22.52 -17.33 -3.47
N HIS A 231 22.21 -16.37 -2.62
CA HIS A 231 22.22 -14.94 -2.96
C HIS A 231 23.09 -14.15 -1.99
N THR A 232 23.94 -13.28 -2.51
CA THR A 232 24.52 -12.19 -1.71
C THR A 232 23.54 -11.01 -1.67
N VAL A 233 23.73 -10.09 -0.72
CA VAL A 233 22.92 -8.86 -0.68
C VAL A 233 23.17 -8.03 -1.94
N GLU A 234 24.41 -8.02 -2.43
CA GLU A 234 24.82 -7.33 -3.65
C GLU A 234 24.11 -7.87 -4.89
N ASP A 235 23.96 -9.20 -5.01
CA ASP A 235 23.20 -9.83 -6.11
C ASP A 235 21.73 -9.40 -6.08
N LEU A 236 21.10 -9.39 -4.90
CA LEU A 236 19.71 -8.99 -4.72
C LEU A 236 19.50 -7.48 -5.00
N VAL A 237 20.45 -6.62 -4.63
CA VAL A 237 20.44 -5.19 -5.00
C VAL A 237 20.56 -5.01 -6.51
N ALA A 238 21.43 -5.79 -7.17
CA ALA A 238 21.55 -5.76 -8.62
C ALA A 238 20.26 -6.22 -9.31
N ALA A 239 19.58 -7.23 -8.77
CA ALA A 239 18.29 -7.71 -9.27
C ALA A 239 17.15 -6.68 -9.13
N TRP A 240 17.22 -5.79 -8.14
CA TRP A 240 16.28 -4.68 -8.00
C TRP A 240 16.43 -3.60 -9.08
N ALA A 241 17.61 -3.46 -9.69
CA ALA A 241 17.93 -2.35 -10.61
C ALA A 241 16.91 -2.14 -11.76
N PRO A 242 16.48 -3.16 -12.54
CA PRO A 242 15.48 -2.95 -13.59
C PRO A 242 14.13 -2.48 -13.04
N HIS A 243 13.68 -3.02 -11.91
CA HIS A 243 12.42 -2.62 -11.27
C HIS A 243 12.50 -1.21 -10.71
N LYS A 244 13.61 -0.85 -10.09
CA LYS A 244 13.91 0.50 -9.63
C LYS A 244 13.88 1.51 -10.78
N ALA A 245 14.46 1.17 -11.93
CA ALA A 245 14.45 2.04 -13.11
C ALA A 245 13.02 2.26 -13.65
N MET A 246 12.21 1.20 -13.71
CA MET A 246 10.79 1.32 -14.08
C MET A 246 10.02 2.24 -13.12
N LEU A 247 10.19 2.04 -11.81
CA LEU A 247 9.50 2.84 -10.79
C LEU A 247 9.96 4.31 -10.79
N ALA A 248 11.26 4.57 -10.96
CA ALA A 248 11.79 5.92 -11.09
C ALA A 248 11.21 6.62 -12.33
N SER A 249 11.11 5.92 -13.46
CA SER A 249 10.47 6.48 -14.66
C SER A 249 8.98 6.76 -14.43
N LEU A 250 8.27 5.88 -13.74
CA LEU A 250 6.86 6.11 -13.39
C LEU A 250 6.69 7.34 -12.46
N ALA A 251 7.55 7.47 -11.46
CA ALA A 251 7.59 8.62 -10.57
C ALA A 251 7.86 9.93 -11.34
N GLU A 252 8.85 9.92 -12.24
CA GLU A 252 9.22 11.07 -13.06
C GLU A 252 8.08 11.49 -13.99
N ARG A 253 7.46 10.55 -14.72
CA ARG A 253 6.38 10.84 -15.68
C ARG A 253 5.12 11.37 -15.00
N THR A 254 4.84 10.95 -13.77
CA THR A 254 3.63 11.35 -13.04
C THR A 254 3.86 12.54 -12.10
N GLY A 255 5.12 12.84 -11.78
CA GLY A 255 5.50 13.82 -10.76
C GLY A 255 5.12 13.41 -9.34
N LYS A 256 4.89 12.11 -9.08
CA LYS A 256 4.40 11.59 -7.79
C LYS A 256 5.43 10.67 -7.17
N PRO A 257 5.59 10.68 -5.83
CA PRO A 257 6.47 9.75 -5.17
C PRO A 257 5.88 8.33 -5.20
N VAL A 258 6.75 7.33 -5.05
CA VAL A 258 6.38 5.91 -5.00
C VAL A 258 6.41 5.43 -3.57
N LEU A 259 5.32 4.83 -3.12
CA LEU A 259 5.19 4.13 -1.85
C LEU A 259 5.03 2.64 -2.13
N PHE A 260 5.84 1.81 -1.46
CA PHE A 260 5.54 0.39 -1.41
C PHE A 260 4.38 0.18 -0.43
N THR A 261 3.16 0.13 -0.96
CA THR A 261 1.95 -0.14 -0.19
C THR A 261 1.94 -1.56 0.36
N GLU A 262 2.85 -2.42 -0.12
CA GLU A 262 3.24 -3.67 0.51
C GLU A 262 4.63 -4.09 0.05
N VAL A 263 5.46 -4.59 0.95
CA VAL A 263 6.67 -5.34 0.64
C VAL A 263 6.88 -6.38 1.73
N GLY A 264 7.25 -7.60 1.38
CA GLY A 264 7.45 -8.63 2.38
C GLY A 264 8.07 -9.89 1.80
N TYR A 265 8.74 -10.63 2.67
CA TYR A 265 9.40 -11.88 2.31
C TYR A 265 9.12 -12.93 3.35
N ARG A 266 8.86 -14.16 2.91
CA ARG A 266 8.82 -15.33 3.79
C ARG A 266 10.23 -15.78 4.13
N SER A 267 10.38 -16.46 5.25
CA SER A 267 11.64 -17.12 5.64
C SER A 267 11.72 -18.53 5.06
N VAL A 268 11.79 -18.61 3.73
CA VAL A 268 11.85 -19.86 2.94
C VAL A 268 12.86 -19.73 1.79
N PRO A 269 13.50 -20.82 1.32
CA PRO A 269 14.59 -20.75 0.33
C PRO A 269 14.22 -20.15 -1.03
N TYR A 270 12.95 -20.18 -1.40
CA TYR A 270 12.45 -19.66 -2.67
C TYR A 270 11.91 -18.22 -2.58
N ALA A 271 12.09 -17.54 -1.43
CA ALA A 271 11.50 -16.22 -1.19
C ALA A 271 12.05 -15.13 -2.13
N ALA A 272 13.26 -15.28 -2.67
CA ALA A 272 13.80 -14.36 -3.67
C ALA A 272 13.12 -14.51 -5.03
N ALA A 273 12.74 -15.73 -5.41
CA ALA A 273 12.11 -16.02 -6.70
C ALA A 273 10.58 -15.83 -6.69
N GLU A 274 9.92 -16.22 -5.59
CA GLU A 274 8.46 -16.17 -5.44
C GLU A 274 8.05 -15.41 -4.17
N PRO A 275 8.42 -14.12 -4.00
CA PRO A 275 8.14 -13.37 -2.77
C PRO A 275 6.64 -13.21 -2.47
N TRP A 276 5.77 -13.27 -3.49
CA TRP A 276 4.30 -13.20 -3.35
C TRP A 276 3.67 -14.49 -2.82
N ARG A 277 4.40 -15.62 -2.81
CA ARG A 277 3.80 -16.93 -2.59
C ARG A 277 3.32 -17.12 -1.16
N TRP A 278 2.01 -17.28 -1.01
CA TRP A 278 1.36 -17.53 0.28
C TRP A 278 1.76 -18.91 0.87
N PRO A 279 1.89 -19.00 2.21
CA PRO A 279 2.10 -20.26 2.89
C PRO A 279 0.95 -21.23 2.66
N THR A 280 1.31 -22.49 2.40
CA THR A 280 0.37 -23.59 2.23
C THR A 280 0.53 -24.62 3.37
N ARG A 281 -0.43 -25.54 3.52
CA ARG A 281 -0.41 -26.50 4.63
C ARG A 281 0.58 -27.64 4.43
N ASP A 282 0.82 -28.00 3.18
CA ASP A 282 1.77 -29.03 2.75
C ASP A 282 3.22 -28.64 3.01
N GLU A 283 3.50 -27.34 3.16
CA GLU A 283 4.83 -26.82 3.52
C GLU A 283 5.19 -27.05 5.00
N VAL A 284 4.20 -27.28 5.86
CA VAL A 284 4.41 -27.44 7.31
C VAL A 284 5.20 -28.72 7.58
N GLY A 285 6.45 -28.56 8.02
CA GLY A 285 7.37 -29.67 8.33
C GLY A 285 8.11 -30.25 7.12
N THR A 286 7.90 -29.71 5.91
CA THR A 286 8.56 -30.17 4.67
C THR A 286 9.50 -29.12 4.10
N THR A 287 9.17 -27.84 4.26
CA THR A 287 10.00 -26.72 3.80
C THR A 287 10.93 -26.26 4.91
N PRO A 288 12.26 -26.19 4.69
CA PRO A 288 13.18 -25.65 5.68
C PRO A 288 13.00 -24.14 5.81
N ALA A 289 13.26 -23.61 7.01
CA ALA A 289 13.30 -22.17 7.20
C ALA A 289 14.58 -21.57 6.65
N ASP A 290 14.45 -20.37 6.10
CA ASP A 290 15.59 -19.55 5.67
C ASP A 290 15.42 -18.11 6.17
N THR A 291 15.77 -17.90 7.44
CA THR A 291 15.67 -16.58 8.08
C THR A 291 16.81 -15.65 7.66
N ALA A 292 17.92 -16.21 7.18
CA ALA A 292 19.04 -15.44 6.64
C ALA A 292 18.66 -14.84 5.28
N LEU A 293 18.04 -15.61 4.38
CA LEU A 293 17.55 -15.08 3.12
C LEU A 293 16.50 -13.98 3.32
N GLN A 294 15.56 -14.16 4.27
CA GLN A 294 14.60 -13.10 4.61
C GLN A 294 15.31 -11.80 5.03
N GLN A 295 16.36 -11.90 5.86
CA GLN A 295 17.16 -10.77 6.28
C GLN A 295 17.85 -10.09 5.09
N GLN A 296 18.50 -10.87 4.22
CA GLN A 296 19.20 -10.36 3.03
C GLN A 296 18.25 -9.66 2.06
N LEU A 297 17.03 -10.18 1.87
CA LEU A 297 16.01 -9.59 1.01
C LEU A 297 15.54 -8.22 1.53
N TYR A 298 15.34 -8.08 2.84
CA TYR A 298 15.03 -6.78 3.44
C TYR A 298 16.22 -5.82 3.32
N GLU A 299 17.44 -6.25 3.60
CA GLU A 299 18.64 -5.41 3.48
C GLU A 299 18.81 -4.90 2.02
N ALA A 300 18.64 -5.77 1.04
CA ALA A 300 18.71 -5.42 -0.37
C ALA A 300 17.60 -4.44 -0.79
N PHE A 301 16.37 -4.61 -0.27
CA PHE A 301 15.29 -3.65 -0.45
C PHE A 301 15.69 -2.26 0.07
N PHE A 302 16.14 -2.15 1.32
CA PHE A 302 16.50 -0.85 1.89
C PHE A 302 17.67 -0.19 1.15
N LEU A 303 18.74 -0.93 0.87
CA LEU A 303 19.88 -0.43 0.09
C LEU A 303 19.46 0.07 -1.31
N SER A 304 18.41 -0.51 -1.89
CA SER A 304 17.96 -0.16 -3.24
C SER A 304 17.10 1.10 -3.27
N PHE A 305 16.31 1.40 -2.23
CA PHE A 305 15.26 2.43 -2.32
C PHE A 305 15.29 3.50 -1.22
N TRP A 306 15.86 3.22 -0.05
CA TRP A 306 15.62 4.06 1.14
C TRP A 306 16.12 5.51 0.99
N ASP A 307 17.22 5.70 0.26
CA ASP A 307 17.82 7.01 0.02
C ASP A 307 17.38 7.65 -1.32
N GLU A 308 16.43 7.05 -2.03
CA GLU A 308 15.93 7.59 -3.30
C GLU A 308 14.97 8.76 -3.07
N PRO A 309 15.18 9.93 -3.72
CA PRO A 309 14.39 11.13 -3.45
C PRO A 309 12.93 11.04 -3.91
N TRP A 310 12.62 10.10 -4.80
CA TRP A 310 11.26 9.83 -5.28
C TRP A 310 10.54 8.75 -4.46
N PHE A 311 11.21 8.12 -3.50
CA PHE A 311 10.64 7.06 -2.67
C PHE A 311 10.00 7.64 -1.41
N ALA A 312 8.78 7.18 -1.10
CA ALA A 312 7.96 7.67 0.01
C ALA A 312 7.98 6.74 1.23
N GLY A 313 8.67 5.61 1.15
CA GLY A 313 8.73 4.59 2.21
C GLY A 313 7.97 3.31 1.85
N ALA A 314 7.68 2.50 2.86
CA ALA A 314 7.09 1.17 2.68
C ALA A 314 6.18 0.74 3.83
N LEU A 315 5.20 -0.11 3.50
CA LEU A 315 4.37 -0.86 4.44
C LEU A 315 4.81 -2.34 4.42
N VAL A 316 5.53 -2.77 5.45
CA VAL A 316 6.05 -4.14 5.52
C VAL A 316 4.93 -5.13 5.82
N TRP A 317 4.85 -6.20 5.03
CA TRP A 317 3.96 -7.34 5.26
C TRP A 317 4.72 -8.44 6.03
N LYS A 318 4.33 -8.80 7.25
CA LYS A 318 3.33 -8.16 8.11
C LYS A 318 3.58 -8.56 9.56
N TRP A 319 3.08 -7.77 10.50
CA TRP A 319 3.08 -8.08 11.92
C TRP A 319 1.78 -8.78 12.33
N THR A 320 1.88 -9.95 12.98
CA THR A 320 0.70 -10.80 13.25
C THR A 320 0.43 -11.00 14.74
N ILE A 321 -0.73 -10.53 15.19
CA ILE A 321 -1.26 -10.74 16.55
C ILE A 321 -2.38 -11.80 16.48
N ARG A 322 -2.04 -13.01 16.93
CA ARG A 322 -2.94 -14.18 16.91
C ARG A 322 -2.93 -14.89 18.26
N PRO A 323 -4.08 -15.42 18.71
CA PRO A 323 -4.11 -16.37 19.81
C PRO A 323 -3.17 -17.55 19.56
N GLU A 324 -2.53 -18.04 20.61
CA GLU A 324 -1.55 -19.12 20.55
C GLU A 324 -2.09 -20.37 19.82
N GLU A 325 -3.36 -20.72 20.04
CA GLU A 325 -4.03 -21.83 19.35
C GLU A 325 -4.04 -21.67 17.81
N ARG A 326 -4.24 -20.44 17.33
CA ARG A 326 -4.21 -20.12 15.89
C ARG A 326 -2.78 -20.07 15.36
N ARG A 327 -1.81 -19.65 16.17
CA ARG A 327 -0.38 -19.68 15.84
C ARG A 327 0.09 -21.13 15.64
N ARG A 328 -0.26 -22.04 16.56
CA ARG A 328 0.12 -23.46 16.52
C ARG A 328 -0.33 -24.23 15.29
N ARG A 329 -1.46 -23.81 14.68
CA ARG A 329 -1.96 -24.43 13.44
C ARG A 329 -0.98 -24.27 12.26
N TRP A 330 -0.25 -23.16 12.22
CA TRP A 330 0.68 -22.83 11.14
C TRP A 330 2.15 -22.96 11.57
N ARG A 331 2.38 -23.13 12.88
CA ARG A 331 3.70 -23.16 13.50
C ARG A 331 3.66 -24.18 14.65
N PRO A 332 3.81 -25.50 14.36
CA PRO A 332 3.87 -26.52 15.40
C PRO A 332 4.93 -26.19 16.44
N ALA A 333 4.74 -26.66 17.69
CA ALA A 333 5.70 -26.37 18.76
C ALA A 333 7.11 -26.85 18.39
N GLY A 334 8.09 -25.94 18.43
CA GLY A 334 9.48 -26.22 18.07
C GLY A 334 9.80 -26.13 16.56
N ALA A 335 8.83 -25.86 15.69
CA ALA A 335 9.09 -25.59 14.28
C ALA A 335 9.52 -24.13 14.08
N ASP A 336 10.29 -23.86 13.03
CA ASP A 336 10.63 -22.49 12.61
C ASP A 336 9.42 -21.75 12.01
N ASP A 337 9.47 -20.42 11.98
CA ASP A 337 8.46 -19.63 11.29
C ASP A 337 8.82 -19.57 9.82
N LEU A 338 7.91 -19.96 8.95
CA LEU A 338 8.05 -19.82 7.50
C LEU A 338 7.24 -18.63 6.95
N GLY A 339 6.54 -17.91 7.83
CA GLY A 339 5.68 -16.81 7.47
C GLY A 339 6.41 -15.53 7.12
N PHE A 340 5.65 -14.55 6.66
CA PHE A 340 6.13 -13.21 6.29
C PHE A 340 6.62 -12.37 7.47
N SER A 341 6.15 -12.65 8.69
CA SER A 341 6.47 -11.82 9.85
C SER A 341 7.98 -11.77 10.07
N PRO A 342 8.58 -10.57 10.22
CA PRO A 342 9.96 -10.43 10.64
C PRO A 342 10.12 -10.67 12.16
N GLU A 343 9.01 -10.66 12.93
CA GLU A 343 9.00 -10.82 14.39
C GLU A 343 9.86 -12.00 14.87
N GLY A 344 10.84 -11.72 15.72
CA GLY A 344 11.72 -12.72 16.34
C GLY A 344 12.75 -13.34 15.37
N LYS A 345 12.93 -12.77 14.19
CA LYS A 345 13.91 -13.20 13.18
C LYS A 345 15.00 -12.14 12.98
N PRO A 346 16.16 -12.48 12.36
CA PRO A 346 17.19 -11.49 12.04
C PRO A 346 16.69 -10.31 11.19
N ALA A 347 15.68 -10.53 10.36
CA ALA A 347 15.01 -9.47 9.59
C ALA A 347 14.38 -8.36 10.48
N GLU A 348 13.99 -8.65 11.73
CA GLU A 348 13.50 -7.62 12.65
C GLU A 348 14.57 -6.57 12.96
N GLN A 349 15.82 -6.99 13.13
CA GLN A 349 16.92 -6.07 13.41
C GLN A 349 17.21 -5.18 12.20
N VAL A 350 17.15 -5.73 10.99
CA VAL A 350 17.26 -4.94 9.75
C VAL A 350 16.19 -3.85 9.73
N LEU A 351 14.93 -4.17 10.04
CA LEU A 351 13.88 -3.15 10.12
C LEU A 351 14.22 -2.06 11.14
N ALA A 352 14.64 -2.43 12.35
CA ALA A 352 15.00 -1.46 13.40
C ALA A 352 16.17 -0.54 12.99
N ASP A 353 17.20 -1.11 12.35
CA ASP A 353 18.40 -0.38 11.94
C ASP A 353 18.13 0.61 10.80
N TRP A 354 17.19 0.29 9.90
CA TRP A 354 16.83 1.16 8.79
C TRP A 354 15.73 2.17 9.15
N PHE A 355 14.77 1.78 9.99
CA PHE A 355 13.70 2.68 10.43
C PHE A 355 14.18 3.74 11.43
N SER A 356 15.32 3.54 12.08
CA SER A 356 15.94 4.53 12.96
C SER A 356 16.78 5.60 12.23
N ARG A 357 16.95 5.47 10.91
CA ARG A 357 17.70 6.43 10.08
C ARG A 357 16.90 7.68 9.73
#